data_AF-A0A3M0ZW31-F1
#
_entry.id   AF-A0A3M0ZW31-F1
#
_cell.length_a   1.000
_cell.length_b   1.000
_cell.length_c   1.000
_cell.angle_alpha   90.00
_cell.angle_beta   90.00
_cell.angle_gamma   90.00
#
_symmetry.space_group_name_H-M   'P 1'
#
loop_
_entity.id
_entity.type
_entity.pdbx_description
1 polymer ?
#
loop_
_entity_poly.entity_id
_entity_poly.type
_entity_poly.pdbx_seq_one_letter_code
_entity_poly.pdbx_strand_id
1 'polypeptide(L)'
;MRGRRTSRDFGFPRWGGYGRDSDAVHVRMCDHVGCSEAGEHPAPKSPRSRERWYFCTAHAAEYNRNWNFFTGMSEDEIEAFMKSESDLGGAYRSSATYSWGGAADADGLTRVERDAFAVLELETSATAAEVKARFRHLAKKHHPDRNPGDKAAEARFHRVRTAYE
;
A
#
# COMPACT_ATOMS: atom_id res chain seq x y z
N MET A 1 -32.88 29.91 26.35
CA MET A 1 -33.45 29.18 25.19
C MET A 1 -32.53 29.42 24.00
N ARG A 2 -31.73 28.42 23.57
CA ARG A 2 -30.86 28.53 22.38
C ARG A 2 -31.47 27.71 21.25
N GLY A 3 -31.88 28.38 20.18
CA GLY A 3 -32.56 27.76 19.04
C GLY A 3 -31.67 26.77 18.31
N ARG A 4 -32.24 25.62 17.92
CA ARG A 4 -31.62 24.64 17.02
C ARG A 4 -31.36 25.33 15.67
N ARG A 5 -30.10 25.35 15.21
CA ARG A 5 -29.78 25.71 13.83
C ARG A 5 -30.20 24.53 12.95
N THR A 6 -31.21 24.71 12.09
CA THR A 6 -31.55 23.73 11.07
C THR A 6 -30.47 23.80 9.98
N SER A 7 -29.87 22.68 9.59
CA SER A 7 -28.90 22.67 8.48
C SER A 7 -29.61 23.07 7.19
N ARG A 8 -29.01 23.98 6.42
CA ARG A 8 -29.54 24.46 5.13
C ARG A 8 -29.23 23.51 3.96
N ASP A 9 -28.84 22.28 4.27
CA ASP A 9 -28.32 21.31 3.30
C ASP A 9 -29.24 20.09 3.21
N PHE A 10 -30.41 20.27 2.59
CA PHE A 10 -31.35 19.20 2.26
C PHE A 10 -31.59 19.11 0.74
N GLY A 11 -30.52 19.12 -0.07
CA GLY A 11 -30.60 18.94 -1.53
C GLY A 11 -29.30 18.43 -2.16
N PHE A 12 -29.42 17.56 -3.16
CA PHE A 12 -28.35 16.93 -3.97
C PHE A 12 -28.01 17.83 -5.19
N PRO A 13 -26.74 17.97 -5.68
CA PRO A 13 -25.47 17.31 -5.32
C PRO A 13 -24.73 17.96 -4.12
N ARG A 14 -24.12 17.11 -3.29
CA ARG A 14 -23.67 17.45 -1.93
C ARG A 14 -22.18 17.79 -1.81
N TRP A 15 -21.68 18.68 -2.67
CA TRP A 15 -20.35 19.25 -2.49
C TRP A 15 -20.54 20.72 -2.12
N GLY A 16 -20.52 21.00 -0.81
CA GLY A 16 -20.69 22.35 -0.27
C GLY A 16 -19.72 23.35 -0.92
N GLY A 17 -20.07 24.63 -0.89
CA GLY A 17 -19.27 25.70 -1.48
C GLY A 17 -17.81 25.65 -0.98
N TYR A 18 -16.86 25.80 -1.90
CA TYR A 18 -15.44 25.92 -1.58
C TYR A 18 -15.20 27.23 -0.82
N GLY A 19 -15.36 27.17 0.49
CA GLY A 19 -15.06 28.23 1.44
C GLY A 19 -14.84 27.56 2.78
N ARG A 20 -13.61 27.08 3.01
CA ARG A 20 -13.23 26.54 4.31
C ARG A 20 -13.05 27.75 5.23
N ASP A 21 -14.03 27.97 6.11
CA ASP A 21 -13.76 28.72 7.34
C ASP A 21 -12.54 28.04 7.99
N SER A 22 -11.40 28.73 7.99
CA SER A 22 -10.22 28.25 8.69
C SER A 22 -10.38 28.59 10.16
N ASP A 23 -11.02 27.70 10.91
CA ASP A 23 -10.99 27.75 12.36
C ASP A 23 -9.53 27.79 12.86
N ALA A 24 -9.30 28.46 13.98
CA ALA A 24 -7.97 28.51 14.60
C ALA A 24 -7.50 27.10 14.95
N VAL A 25 -6.36 26.67 14.40
CA VAL A 25 -5.76 25.37 14.69
C VAL A 25 -5.26 25.40 16.15
N HIS A 26 -5.87 24.58 17.01
CA HIS A 26 -5.39 24.40 18.38
C HIS A 26 -4.08 23.60 18.35
N VAL A 27 -2.94 24.30 18.40
CA VAL A 27 -1.62 23.68 18.55
C VAL A 27 -1.46 23.21 19.99
N ARG A 28 -1.32 21.90 20.19
CA ARG A 28 -0.94 21.31 21.49
C ARG A 28 0.58 21.37 21.61
N MET A 29 1.08 21.64 22.81
CA MET A 29 2.52 21.61 23.08
C MET A 29 2.99 20.18 23.38
N CYS A 30 4.28 19.93 23.18
CA CYS A 30 4.91 18.68 23.55
C CYS A 30 4.87 18.47 25.08
N ASP A 31 4.49 17.28 25.52
CA ASP A 31 4.42 16.92 26.94
C ASP A 31 5.78 16.54 27.56
N HIS A 32 6.88 16.62 26.80
CA HIS A 32 8.22 16.34 27.31
C HIS A 32 8.73 17.48 28.19
N VAL A 33 9.36 17.15 29.32
CA VAL A 33 9.84 18.14 30.30
C VAL A 33 10.86 19.08 29.64
N GLY A 34 10.54 20.37 29.60
CA GLY A 34 11.43 21.40 29.03
C GLY A 34 11.38 21.53 27.50
N CYS A 35 10.47 20.81 26.81
CA CYS A 35 10.26 20.98 25.37
C CYS A 35 9.15 21.99 25.09
N SER A 36 9.40 22.94 24.19
CA SER A 36 8.42 23.95 23.75
C SER A 36 7.92 23.75 22.32
N GLU A 37 8.22 22.60 21.70
CA GLU A 37 7.80 22.28 20.33
C GLU A 37 6.33 21.82 20.26
N ALA A 38 5.77 21.77 19.06
CA ALA A 38 4.40 21.30 18.82
C ALA A 38 4.29 19.78 19.06
N GLY A 39 3.29 19.37 19.84
CA GLY A 39 2.96 17.98 20.17
C GLY A 39 2.02 17.36 19.15
N GLU A 40 2.53 17.07 17.94
CA GLU A 40 1.73 16.54 16.83
C GLU A 40 1.58 15.00 16.88
N HIS A 41 2.47 14.31 17.60
CA HIS A 41 2.53 12.85 17.59
C HIS A 41 1.96 12.26 18.89
N PRO A 42 0.75 11.64 18.83
CA PRO A 42 0.18 10.98 19.98
C PRO A 42 0.88 9.64 20.25
N ALA A 43 1.28 9.41 21.50
CA ALA A 43 1.92 8.18 21.96
C ALA A 43 1.10 7.54 23.10
N PRO A 44 0.90 6.20 23.12
CA PRO A 44 0.09 5.53 24.14
C PRO A 44 0.80 5.51 25.48
N LYS A 45 0.15 5.89 26.60
CA LYS A 45 0.81 5.88 27.93
C LYS A 45 1.09 4.48 28.47
N SER A 46 0.22 3.53 28.14
CA SER A 46 0.34 2.10 28.47
C SER A 46 -0.26 1.29 27.31
N PRO A 47 0.17 0.04 27.07
CA PRO A 47 -0.27 -0.78 25.92
C PRO A 47 -1.79 -0.87 25.74
N ARG A 48 -2.56 -0.79 26.83
CA ARG A 48 -4.04 -0.90 26.83
C ARG A 48 -4.78 0.34 27.34
N SER A 49 -4.10 1.46 27.61
CA SER A 49 -4.79 2.67 28.03
C SER A 49 -5.34 3.47 26.85
N ARG A 50 -6.46 4.17 27.10
CA ARG A 50 -7.02 5.17 26.18
C ARG A 50 -6.38 6.54 26.34
N GLU A 51 -5.41 6.67 27.25
CA GLU A 51 -4.70 7.91 27.48
C GLU A 51 -3.52 8.03 26.52
N ARG A 52 -3.24 9.24 26.05
CA ARG A 52 -2.15 9.53 25.12
C ARG A 52 -1.31 10.70 25.64
N TRP A 53 0.01 10.59 25.49
CA TRP A 53 0.95 11.71 25.53
C TRP A 53 1.04 12.33 24.13
N TYR A 54 1.38 13.59 24.03
CA TYR A 54 1.60 14.29 22.76
C TYR A 54 3.06 14.77 22.71
N PHE A 55 3.82 14.24 21.76
CA PHE A 55 5.24 14.55 21.59
C PHE A 55 5.51 15.25 20.26
N CYS A 56 6.63 15.99 20.19
CA CYS A 56 7.22 16.43 18.93
C CYS A 56 7.88 15.24 18.20
N THR A 57 8.34 15.45 16.97
CA THR A 57 8.98 14.41 16.15
C THR A 57 10.17 13.76 16.85
N ALA A 58 11.01 14.55 17.52
CA ALA A 58 12.20 14.08 18.22
C ALA A 58 11.84 13.20 19.44
N HIS A 59 10.98 13.70 20.33
CA HIS A 59 10.59 12.97 21.54
C HIS A 59 9.69 11.77 21.23
N ALA A 60 8.90 11.80 20.15
CA ALA A 60 8.16 10.63 19.70
C ALA A 60 9.10 9.50 19.27
N ALA A 61 10.21 9.83 18.60
CA ALA A 61 11.23 8.85 18.22
C ALA A 61 11.98 8.27 19.45
N GLU A 62 12.30 9.10 20.44
CA GLU A 62 12.84 8.65 21.73
C GLU A 62 11.88 7.73 22.48
N TYR A 63 10.61 8.13 22.57
CA TYR A 63 9.56 7.35 23.20
C TYR A 63 9.41 5.99 22.53
N ASN A 64 9.33 5.94 21.21
CA ASN A 64 9.17 4.71 20.45
C ASN A 64 10.39 3.77 20.62
N ARG A 65 11.61 4.31 20.72
CA ARG A 65 12.81 3.50 20.98
C ARG A 65 12.80 2.87 22.37
N ASN A 66 12.26 3.58 23.36
CA ASN A 66 12.18 3.09 24.74
C ASN A 66 10.86 2.33 25.04
N TRP A 67 9.94 2.28 24.08
CA TRP A 67 8.63 1.67 24.28
C TRP A 67 8.75 0.15 24.21
N ASN A 68 8.47 -0.52 25.33
CA ASN A 68 8.31 -1.96 25.35
C ASN A 68 6.82 -2.29 25.55
N PHE A 69 6.21 -2.89 24.51
CA PHE A 69 4.78 -3.24 24.53
C PHE A 69 4.44 -4.27 25.61
N PHE A 70 5.41 -5.09 26.03
CA PHE A 70 5.23 -6.18 26.98
C PHE A 70 5.60 -5.80 28.42
N THR A 71 5.75 -4.50 28.73
CA THR A 71 6.00 -4.07 30.11
C THR A 71 4.86 -4.53 31.02
N GLY A 72 5.14 -5.45 31.95
CA GLY A 72 4.20 -5.95 32.95
C GLY A 72 3.34 -7.14 32.52
N MET A 73 3.66 -7.82 31.41
CA MET A 73 3.08 -9.14 31.06
C MET A 73 3.98 -10.28 31.52
N SER A 74 3.38 -11.43 31.86
CA SER A 74 4.15 -12.67 32.09
C SER A 74 4.65 -13.27 30.78
N GLU A 75 5.67 -14.12 30.86
CA GLU A 75 6.25 -14.80 29.70
C GLU A 75 5.20 -15.62 28.92
N ASP A 76 4.31 -16.32 29.63
CA ASP A 76 3.21 -17.08 29.03
C ASP A 76 2.21 -16.19 28.25
N GLU A 77 1.94 -14.98 28.74
CA GLU A 77 1.06 -14.02 28.07
C GLU A 77 1.72 -13.42 26.81
N ILE A 78 3.04 -13.19 26.88
CA ILE A 78 3.85 -12.72 25.75
C ILE A 78 3.85 -13.79 24.65
N GLU A 79 4.06 -15.06 25.01
CA GLU A 79 4.02 -16.19 24.07
C GLU A 79 2.63 -16.36 23.44
N ALA A 80 1.57 -16.33 24.25
CA ALA A 80 0.21 -16.44 23.75
C ALA A 80 -0.16 -15.30 22.79
N PHE A 81 0.28 -14.07 23.08
CA PHE A 81 0.09 -12.93 22.19
C PHE A 81 0.86 -13.11 20.88
N MET A 82 2.17 -13.44 20.95
CA MET A 82 2.98 -13.70 19.76
C MET A 82 2.42 -14.82 18.90
N LYS A 83 1.90 -15.89 19.53
CA LYS A 83 1.25 -17.01 18.85
C LYS A 83 -0.02 -16.56 18.12
N SER A 84 -0.93 -15.88 18.82
CA SER A 84 -2.17 -15.39 18.19
C SER A 84 -1.93 -14.36 17.07
N GLU A 85 -0.95 -13.46 17.23
CA GLU A 85 -0.51 -12.55 16.16
C GLU A 85 0.15 -13.32 15.01
N SER A 86 0.95 -14.35 15.28
CA SER A 86 1.51 -15.17 14.21
C SER A 86 0.43 -15.96 13.46
N ASP A 87 -0.64 -16.36 14.14
CA ASP A 87 -1.78 -17.07 13.53
C ASP A 87 -2.65 -16.11 12.69
N LEU A 88 -2.93 -14.89 13.19
CA LEU A 88 -3.74 -13.87 12.50
C LEU A 88 -2.94 -13.08 11.44
N GLY A 89 -1.75 -12.64 11.79
CA GLY A 89 -0.79 -11.97 10.91
C GLY A 89 -0.14 -12.93 9.91
N GLY A 90 -0.05 -14.21 10.24
CA GLY A 90 0.26 -15.29 9.29
C GLY A 90 -0.83 -15.40 8.24
N ALA A 91 -2.11 -15.31 8.62
CA ALA A 91 -3.21 -15.22 7.66
C ALA A 91 -3.19 -13.92 6.82
N TYR A 92 -2.69 -12.80 7.34
CA TYR A 92 -2.51 -11.55 6.56
C TYR A 92 -1.28 -11.59 5.64
N ARG A 93 -0.11 -12.06 6.12
CA ARG A 93 1.12 -12.25 5.32
C ARG A 93 0.97 -13.38 4.29
N SER A 94 0.17 -14.39 4.58
CA SER A 94 -0.19 -15.47 3.65
C SER A 94 -1.48 -15.19 2.86
N SER A 95 -2.22 -14.12 3.19
CA SER A 95 -3.25 -13.62 2.27
C SER A 95 -2.53 -13.02 1.08
N ALA A 96 -2.47 -13.84 0.03
CA ALA A 96 -1.96 -13.57 -1.30
C ALA A 96 -2.79 -12.49 -2.03
N THR A 97 -3.05 -11.37 -1.38
CA THR A 97 -3.97 -10.32 -1.83
C THR A 97 -3.37 -8.91 -1.77
N TYR A 98 -2.16 -8.72 -1.19
CA TYR A 98 -1.35 -7.51 -1.38
C TYR A 98 -0.03 -7.75 -2.13
N SER A 99 0.08 -8.87 -2.87
CA SER A 99 0.88 -8.88 -4.10
C SER A 99 -0.13 -8.87 -5.25
N TRP A 100 -0.14 -7.82 -6.05
CA TRP A 100 -1.10 -7.59 -7.14
C TRP A 100 -0.96 -8.58 -8.31
N GLY A 101 -0.18 -9.65 -8.15
CA GLY A 101 -0.16 -10.83 -8.99
C GLY A 101 -0.38 -12.04 -8.09
N GLY A 102 -1.41 -12.84 -8.38
CA GLY A 102 -1.89 -13.92 -7.52
C GLY A 102 -0.82 -14.93 -7.10
N ALA A 103 -1.21 -15.88 -6.25
CA ALA A 103 -0.31 -16.92 -5.70
C ALA A 103 0.63 -17.46 -6.78
N ALA A 104 1.93 -17.22 -6.59
CA ALA A 104 2.96 -17.74 -7.47
C ALA A 104 2.95 -19.27 -7.38
N ASP A 105 3.01 -19.94 -8.54
CA ASP A 105 3.09 -21.39 -8.61
C ASP A 105 4.48 -21.88 -8.14
N ALA A 106 4.75 -23.19 -8.25
CA ALA A 106 6.02 -23.79 -7.83
C ALA A 106 7.27 -23.11 -8.42
N ASP A 107 7.13 -22.47 -9.58
CA ASP A 107 8.21 -21.78 -10.29
C ASP A 107 8.39 -20.31 -9.86
N GLY A 108 7.58 -19.80 -8.92
CA GLY A 108 7.68 -18.43 -8.41
C GLY A 108 7.10 -17.35 -9.33
N LEU A 109 6.53 -17.73 -10.47
CA LEU A 109 5.88 -16.82 -11.42
C LEU A 109 4.37 -16.76 -11.18
N THR A 110 3.81 -15.56 -11.33
CA THR A 110 2.37 -15.32 -11.37
C THR A 110 1.79 -15.80 -12.71
N ARG A 111 0.46 -16.00 -12.74
CA ARG A 111 -0.25 -16.36 -13.98
C ARG A 111 0.00 -15.38 -15.13
N VAL A 112 0.04 -14.07 -14.83
CA VAL A 112 0.23 -13.01 -15.82
C VAL A 112 1.63 -13.09 -16.45
N GLU A 113 2.65 -13.36 -15.63
CA GLU A 113 4.03 -13.50 -16.12
C GLU A 113 4.17 -14.74 -17.02
N ARG A 114 3.54 -15.86 -16.67
CA ARG A 114 3.53 -17.06 -17.54
C ARG A 114 2.84 -16.80 -18.88
N ASP A 115 1.70 -16.10 -18.86
CA ASP A 115 1.01 -15.71 -20.09
C ASP A 115 1.88 -14.76 -20.94
N ALA A 116 2.68 -13.89 -20.32
CA ALA A 116 3.62 -13.00 -21.02
C ALA A 116 4.74 -13.78 -21.72
N PHE A 117 5.39 -14.75 -21.04
CA PHE A 117 6.39 -15.64 -21.66
C PHE A 117 5.78 -16.45 -22.81
N ALA A 118 4.54 -16.93 -22.66
CA ALA A 118 3.83 -17.64 -23.72
C ALA A 118 3.56 -16.75 -24.95
N VAL A 119 3.19 -15.47 -24.75
CA VAL A 119 3.00 -14.49 -25.85
C VAL A 119 4.30 -14.20 -26.59
N LEU A 120 5.43 -14.18 -25.88
CA LEU A 120 6.76 -14.01 -26.48
C LEU A 120 7.33 -15.30 -27.09
N GLU A 121 6.59 -16.41 -26.99
CA GLU A 121 7.00 -17.74 -27.44
C GLU A 121 8.35 -18.14 -26.82
N LEU A 122 8.46 -17.97 -25.50
CA LEU A 122 9.63 -18.29 -24.68
C LEU A 122 9.26 -19.21 -23.52
N GLU A 123 10.26 -19.90 -23.00
CA GLU A 123 10.14 -20.66 -21.76
C GLU A 123 10.18 -19.70 -20.56
N THR A 124 9.56 -20.09 -19.44
CA THR A 124 9.58 -19.32 -18.18
C THR A 124 10.98 -19.19 -17.57
N SER A 125 11.94 -20.00 -18.03
CA SER A 125 13.36 -19.98 -17.66
C SER A 125 14.23 -19.08 -18.57
N ALA A 126 13.64 -18.41 -19.57
CA ALA A 126 14.37 -17.62 -20.55
C ALA A 126 15.08 -16.40 -19.94
N THR A 127 16.27 -16.10 -20.47
CA THR A 127 17.09 -14.97 -20.02
C THR A 127 16.60 -13.63 -20.59
N ALA A 128 16.94 -12.52 -19.94
CA ALA A 128 16.59 -11.18 -20.40
C ALA A 128 17.12 -10.86 -21.82
N ALA A 129 18.25 -11.45 -22.23
CA ALA A 129 18.81 -11.30 -23.57
C ALA A 129 17.91 -11.96 -24.64
N GLU A 130 17.39 -13.14 -24.34
CA GLU A 130 16.48 -13.89 -25.21
C GLU A 130 15.12 -13.20 -25.33
N VAL A 131 14.58 -12.70 -24.21
CA VAL A 131 13.35 -11.88 -24.18
C VAL A 131 13.47 -10.69 -25.13
N LYS A 132 14.57 -9.93 -25.04
CA LYS A 132 14.82 -8.78 -25.91
C LYS A 132 14.98 -9.17 -27.38
N ALA A 133 15.64 -10.29 -27.66
CA ALA A 133 15.84 -10.79 -29.02
C ALA A 133 14.50 -11.22 -29.65
N ARG A 134 13.66 -11.95 -28.92
CA ARG A 134 12.35 -12.42 -29.39
C ARG A 134 11.37 -11.27 -29.58
N PHE A 135 11.32 -10.32 -28.64
CA PHE A 135 10.54 -9.09 -28.78
C PHE A 135 10.89 -8.35 -30.08
N ARG A 136 12.18 -8.13 -30.35
CA ARG A 136 12.62 -7.46 -31.60
C ARG A 136 12.22 -8.22 -32.86
N HIS A 137 12.25 -9.55 -32.82
CA HIS A 137 11.84 -10.39 -33.94
C HIS A 137 10.33 -10.28 -34.20
N LEU A 138 9.51 -10.44 -33.17
CA LEU A 138 8.05 -10.36 -33.25
C LEU A 138 7.56 -8.95 -33.59
N ALA A 139 8.18 -7.92 -33.01
CA ALA A 139 7.90 -6.52 -33.33
C ALA A 139 8.16 -6.22 -34.81
N LYS A 140 9.29 -6.69 -35.37
CA LYS A 140 9.57 -6.57 -36.80
C LYS A 140 8.57 -7.34 -37.66
N LYS A 141 8.12 -8.51 -37.22
CA LYS A 141 7.17 -9.34 -37.99
C LYS A 141 5.79 -8.70 -38.07
N HIS A 142 5.32 -8.13 -36.96
CA HIS A 142 3.97 -7.58 -36.82
C HIS A 142 3.92 -6.04 -36.86
N HIS A 143 4.99 -5.37 -37.29
CA HIS A 143 5.05 -3.90 -37.36
C HIS A 143 3.96 -3.36 -38.31
N PRO A 144 3.28 -2.25 -37.97
CA PRO A 144 2.26 -1.63 -38.83
C PRO A 144 2.82 -1.22 -40.20
N ASP A 145 4.05 -0.69 -40.27
CA ASP A 145 4.69 -0.31 -41.55
C ASP A 145 4.88 -1.50 -42.51
N ARG A 146 5.07 -2.72 -41.98
CA ARG A 146 5.24 -3.92 -42.81
C ARG A 146 3.93 -4.61 -43.13
N ASN A 147 2.87 -4.35 -42.35
CA ASN A 147 1.56 -4.94 -42.51
C ASN A 147 0.48 -3.84 -42.52
N PRO A 148 0.44 -2.99 -43.55
CA PRO A 148 -0.53 -1.90 -43.62
C PRO A 148 -1.96 -2.47 -43.72
N GLY A 149 -2.84 -2.05 -42.80
CA GLY A 149 -4.27 -2.41 -42.82
C GLY A 149 -4.62 -3.78 -42.22
N ASP A 150 -3.65 -4.54 -41.71
CA ASP A 150 -3.91 -5.83 -41.06
C ASP A 150 -4.19 -5.68 -39.55
N LYS A 151 -5.47 -5.77 -39.18
CA LYS A 151 -5.93 -5.71 -37.78
C LYS A 151 -5.40 -6.88 -36.93
N ALA A 152 -5.09 -8.03 -37.52
CA ALA A 152 -4.57 -9.17 -36.79
C ALA A 152 -3.10 -8.97 -36.42
N ALA A 153 -2.30 -8.39 -37.31
CA ALA A 153 -0.92 -8.00 -37.03
C ALA A 153 -0.85 -6.91 -35.95
N GLU A 154 -1.73 -5.91 -36.00
CA GLU A 154 -1.85 -4.86 -34.99
C GLU A 154 -2.18 -5.43 -33.61
N ALA A 155 -3.20 -6.29 -33.51
CA ALA A 155 -3.57 -6.94 -32.24
C ALA A 155 -2.44 -7.81 -31.68
N ARG A 156 -1.69 -8.53 -32.53
CA ARG A 156 -0.52 -9.31 -32.12
C ARG A 156 0.63 -8.41 -31.64
N PHE A 157 0.87 -7.29 -32.31
CA PHE A 157 1.89 -6.32 -31.91
C PHE A 157 1.60 -5.70 -30.55
N HIS A 158 0.34 -5.32 -30.28
CA HIS A 158 -0.07 -4.81 -28.98
C HIS A 158 0.13 -5.84 -27.86
N ARG A 159 -0.26 -7.10 -28.08
CA ARG A 159 -0.05 -8.17 -27.09
C ARG A 159 1.44 -8.40 -26.79
N VAL A 160 2.29 -8.43 -27.81
CA VAL A 160 3.74 -8.60 -27.67
C VAL A 160 4.37 -7.41 -26.93
N ARG A 161 3.86 -6.19 -27.14
CA ARG A 161 4.29 -5.01 -26.40
C ARG A 161 3.90 -5.09 -24.92
N THR A 162 2.63 -5.39 -24.61
CA THR A 162 2.16 -5.54 -23.23
C THR A 162 2.87 -6.67 -22.49
N ALA A 163 3.26 -7.74 -23.18
CA ALA A 163 4.03 -8.83 -22.59
C ALA A 163 5.51 -8.49 -22.31
N TYR A 164 6.04 -7.41 -22.90
CA TYR A 164 7.42 -6.97 -22.70
C TYR A 164 7.56 -5.84 -21.66
N GLU A 165 6.50 -5.07 -21.43
CA GLU A 165 6.41 -4.04 -20.39
C GLU A 165 6.36 -4.65 -18.99
#